data_AF-A0A7C2UTW4-F1
#
_entry.id   AF-A0A7C2UTW4-F1
#
_cell.length_a   1.000
_cell.length_b   1.000
_cell.length_c   1.000
_cell.angle_alpha   90.00
_cell.angle_beta   90.00
_cell.angle_gamma   90.00
#
_symmetry.space_group_name_H-M   'P 1'
#
loop_
_entity.id
_entity.type
_entity.pdbx_description
1 polymer ?
#
loop_
_entity_poly.entity_id
_entity_poly.type
_entity_poly.pdbx_seq_one_letter_code
_entity_poly.pdbx_strand_id
1 'polypeptide(L)'
;MESKSKGDLWKLSFLFSMDAFGGGFVTQSLLSYWFYLTYHVSLKLLGPIFMVVNIITAVSIIASGYIAHRVGNLRTMFYSHLLSNVFLIMIPLSGFLSGALAFLLLRQSVSQMDVPARQALMADLFSSDDRVSAVAITNTARTISALPGSPITGALLAAGLVTIPIVIGGASKIVYDFSIFGAYRKRVRRGL
;
A
#
# COMPACT_ATOMS: atom_id res chain seq x y z
N MET A 1 -4.07 -5.22 -28.35
CA MET A 1 -2.88 -5.39 -27.49
C MET A 1 -1.61 -5.83 -28.22
N GLU A 2 -0.73 -4.87 -28.49
CA GLU A 2 0.62 -5.07 -29.04
C GLU A 2 1.53 -5.90 -28.10
N SER A 3 2.61 -6.48 -28.62
CA SER A 3 3.55 -7.34 -27.85
C SER A 3 4.17 -6.62 -26.65
N LYS A 4 4.51 -5.33 -26.81
CA LYS A 4 5.08 -4.49 -25.75
C LYS A 4 4.08 -4.23 -24.61
N SER A 5 2.82 -3.98 -24.96
CA SER A 5 1.70 -3.81 -24.01
C SER A 5 1.46 -5.10 -23.20
N LYS A 6 1.54 -6.28 -23.84
CA LYS A 6 1.42 -7.58 -23.14
C LYS A 6 2.53 -7.80 -22.12
N GLY A 7 3.78 -7.42 -22.45
CA GLY A 7 4.90 -7.50 -21.53
C GLY A 7 4.71 -6.63 -20.28
N ASP A 8 4.22 -5.40 -20.45
CA ASP A 8 3.89 -4.53 -19.31
C ASP A 8 2.75 -5.06 -18.47
N LEU A 9 1.70 -5.61 -19.09
CA LEU A 9 0.58 -6.18 -18.35
C LEU A 9 1.02 -7.29 -17.41
N TRP A 10 1.84 -8.23 -17.88
CA TRP A 10 2.34 -9.33 -17.04
C TRP A 10 3.23 -8.80 -15.92
N LYS A 11 4.11 -7.85 -16.23
CA LYS A 11 5.01 -7.25 -15.25
C LYS A 11 4.26 -6.48 -14.17
N LEU A 12 3.30 -5.65 -14.56
CA LEU A 12 2.47 -4.89 -13.62
C LEU A 12 1.54 -5.79 -12.82
N SER A 13 0.96 -6.82 -13.44
CA SER A 13 0.18 -7.83 -12.72
C SER A 13 1.01 -8.47 -11.61
N PHE A 14 2.24 -8.91 -11.91
CA PHE A 14 3.14 -9.48 -10.92
C PHE A 14 3.51 -8.49 -9.81
N LEU A 15 3.93 -7.27 -10.17
CA LEU A 15 4.31 -6.25 -9.19
C LEU A 15 3.13 -5.88 -8.29
N PHE A 16 1.95 -5.62 -8.86
CA PHE A 16 0.77 -5.30 -8.07
C PHE A 16 0.28 -6.47 -7.23
N SER A 17 0.47 -7.72 -7.67
CA SER A 17 0.25 -8.91 -6.87
C SER A 17 1.16 -8.95 -5.63
N MET A 18 2.44 -8.59 -5.75
CA MET A 18 3.35 -8.50 -4.59
C MET A 18 2.89 -7.45 -3.58
N ASP A 19 2.48 -6.27 -4.06
CA ASP A 19 1.91 -5.22 -3.22
C ASP A 19 0.63 -5.70 -2.51
N ALA A 20 -0.29 -6.33 -3.25
CA ALA A 20 -1.56 -6.81 -2.72
C ALA A 20 -1.38 -7.95 -1.70
N PHE A 21 -0.44 -8.86 -1.95
CA PHE A 21 -0.06 -9.91 -1.01
C PHE A 21 0.42 -9.31 0.31
N GLY A 22 1.34 -8.33 0.27
CA GLY A 22 1.79 -7.59 1.45
C GLY A 22 0.65 -6.84 2.15
N GLY A 23 -0.29 -6.29 1.37
CA GLY A 23 -1.49 -5.63 1.88
C GLY A 23 -2.43 -6.58 2.63
N GLY A 24 -2.51 -7.84 2.21
CA GLY A 24 -3.30 -8.87 2.87
C GLY A 24 -2.87 -9.15 4.31
N PHE A 25 -1.61 -8.88 4.67
CA PHE A 25 -1.16 -9.03 6.06
C PHE A 25 -1.68 -7.92 6.97
N VAL A 26 -1.83 -6.70 6.45
CA VAL A 26 -2.02 -5.50 7.28
C VAL A 26 -3.39 -4.90 7.02
N THR A 27 -4.37 -5.43 7.75
CA THR A 27 -5.73 -4.88 7.79
C THR A 27 -5.88 -3.86 8.91
N GLN A 28 -6.87 -2.97 8.80
CA GLN A 28 -7.19 -2.02 9.87
C GLN A 28 -7.61 -2.75 11.16
N SER A 29 -8.33 -3.87 11.02
CA SER A 29 -8.69 -4.76 12.12
C SER A 29 -7.46 -5.37 12.81
N LEU A 30 -6.45 -5.79 12.04
CA LEU A 30 -5.18 -6.25 12.62
C LEU A 30 -4.53 -5.15 13.44
N LEU A 31 -4.38 -3.94 12.89
CA LEU A 31 -3.72 -2.84 13.61
C LEU A 31 -4.47 -2.51 14.90
N SER A 32 -5.81 -2.44 14.85
CA SER A 32 -6.64 -2.25 16.03
C SER A 32 -6.39 -3.34 17.10
N TYR A 33 -6.38 -4.60 16.68
CA TYR A 33 -6.12 -5.72 17.57
C TYR A 33 -4.69 -5.69 18.14
N TRP A 34 -3.71 -5.29 17.34
CA TRP A 34 -2.32 -5.14 17.79
C TRP A 34 -2.18 -4.05 18.87
N PHE A 35 -2.85 -2.90 18.74
CA PHE A 35 -2.88 -1.86 19.79
C PHE A 35 -3.55 -2.36 21.07
N TYR A 36 -4.61 -3.15 20.94
CA TYR A 36 -5.28 -3.77 22.09
C TYR A 36 -4.36 -4.78 22.81
N LEU A 37 -3.66 -5.65 22.07
CA LEU A 37 -2.76 -6.64 22.68
C LEU A 37 -1.49 -6.01 23.26
N THR A 38 -0.91 -5.03 22.58
CA THR A 38 0.41 -4.47 22.92
C THR A 38 0.34 -3.39 24.00
N TYR A 39 -0.69 -2.53 23.94
CA TYR A 39 -0.82 -1.36 24.81
C TYR A 39 -2.12 -1.36 25.63
N HIS A 40 -2.94 -2.43 25.55
CA HIS A 40 -4.20 -2.56 26.28
C HIS A 40 -5.18 -1.41 26.04
N VAL A 41 -5.11 -0.77 24.86
CA VAL A 41 -6.02 0.30 24.48
C VAL A 41 -7.41 -0.30 24.25
N SER A 42 -8.40 0.16 25.01
CA SER A 42 -9.77 -0.33 24.86
C SER A 42 -10.32 -0.06 23.45
N LEU A 43 -11.17 -0.96 22.95
CA LEU A 43 -11.86 -0.79 21.66
C LEU A 43 -12.70 0.49 21.62
N LYS A 44 -13.23 0.94 22.77
CA LYS A 44 -13.96 2.20 22.93
C LYS A 44 -13.10 3.41 22.55
N LEU A 45 -11.80 3.38 22.84
CA LEU A 45 -10.86 4.45 22.46
C LEU A 45 -10.31 4.25 21.03
N LEU A 46 -10.10 3.01 20.60
CA LEU A 46 -9.61 2.73 19.24
C LEU A 46 -10.62 3.14 18.16
N GLY A 47 -11.93 3.03 18.40
CA GLY A 47 -12.96 3.46 17.45
C GLY A 47 -12.78 4.92 16.98
N PRO A 48 -12.81 5.91 17.89
CA PRO A 48 -12.54 7.30 17.57
C PRO A 48 -11.16 7.55 16.94
N ILE A 49 -10.12 6.83 17.37
CA ILE A 49 -8.77 6.95 16.77
C ILE A 49 -8.82 6.55 15.29
N PHE A 50 -9.40 5.39 14.98
CA PHE A 50 -9.49 4.93 13.59
C PHE A 50 -10.46 5.77 12.74
N MET A 51 -11.43 6.46 13.36
CA MET A 51 -12.20 7.50 12.68
C MET A 51 -11.29 8.64 12.21
N VAL A 52 -10.41 9.17 13.08
CA VAL A 52 -9.43 10.21 12.69
C VAL A 52 -8.48 9.70 11.61
N VAL A 53 -8.00 8.46 11.72
CA VAL A 53 -7.21 7.79 10.68
C VAL A 53 -7.96 7.82 9.33
N ASN A 54 -9.25 7.48 9.30
CA ASN A 54 -10.05 7.50 8.07
C ASN A 54 -10.28 8.93 7.53
N ILE A 55 -10.41 9.94 8.39
CA ILE A 55 -10.49 11.35 7.95
C ILE A 55 -9.18 11.77 7.28
N ILE A 56 -8.03 11.48 7.90
CA ILE A 56 -6.71 11.75 7.32
C ILE A 56 -6.54 11.03 5.98
N THR A 57 -6.99 9.77 5.91
CA THR A 57 -7.01 8.97 4.68
C THR A 57 -7.75 9.69 3.55
N ALA A 58 -8.94 10.23 3.83
CA ALA A 58 -9.75 10.93 2.83
C ALA A 58 -9.05 12.21 2.34
N VAL A 59 -8.47 12.99 3.26
CA VAL A 59 -7.69 14.19 2.91
C VAL A 59 -6.46 13.82 2.07
N SER A 60 -5.77 12.72 2.40
CA SER A 60 -4.62 12.20 1.66
C SER A 60 -4.97 11.88 0.20
N ILE A 61 -6.14 11.25 -0.02
CA ILE A 61 -6.64 10.95 -1.38
C ILE A 61 -6.85 12.24 -2.17
N ILE A 62 -7.47 13.26 -1.59
CA ILE A 62 -7.71 14.53 -2.29
C ILE A 62 -6.39 15.24 -2.61
N ALA A 63 -5.46 15.29 -1.65
CA ALA A 63 -4.17 15.94 -1.81
C ALA A 63 -3.26 15.25 -2.86
N SER A 64 -3.45 13.94 -3.07
CA SER A 64 -2.63 13.13 -3.98
C SER A 64 -2.58 13.68 -5.41
N GLY A 65 -3.70 14.18 -5.95
CA GLY A 65 -3.77 14.71 -7.31
C GLY A 65 -2.90 15.95 -7.48
N TYR A 66 -2.92 16.85 -6.50
CA TYR A 66 -2.08 18.04 -6.49
C TYR A 66 -0.58 17.68 -6.46
N ILE A 67 -0.21 16.73 -5.60
CA ILE A 67 1.18 16.26 -5.48
C ILE A 67 1.63 15.56 -6.77
N ALA A 68 0.78 14.69 -7.34
CA ALA A 68 1.06 13.97 -8.57
C ALA A 68 1.30 14.92 -9.75
N HIS A 69 0.53 16.01 -9.87
CA HIS A 69 0.75 17.04 -10.88
C HIS A 69 2.09 17.76 -10.75
N ARG A 70 2.62 17.92 -9.53
CA ARG A 70 3.88 18.63 -9.27
C ARG A 70 5.11 17.72 -9.37
N VAL A 71 5.00 16.49 -8.88
CA VAL A 71 6.14 15.57 -8.70
C VAL A 71 6.18 14.47 -9.77
N GLY A 72 5.04 14.18 -10.41
CA GLY A 72 4.83 13.11 -11.38
C GLY A 72 4.26 11.83 -10.74
N ASN A 73 3.46 11.08 -11.51
CA ASN A 73 2.72 9.90 -11.05
C ASN A 73 3.62 8.84 -10.42
N LEU A 74 4.63 8.36 -11.15
CA LEU A 74 5.51 7.28 -10.66
C LEU A 74 6.29 7.67 -9.40
N ARG A 75 6.76 8.91 -9.30
CA ARG A 75 7.51 9.40 -8.13
C ARG A 75 6.61 9.58 -6.92
N THR A 76 5.41 10.14 -7.13
CA THR A 76 4.41 10.29 -6.08
C THR A 76 4.05 8.93 -5.51
N MET A 77 3.72 7.96 -6.39
CA MET A 77 3.42 6.58 -6.01
C MET A 77 4.57 5.95 -5.21
N PHE A 78 5.82 6.07 -5.70
CA PHE A 78 6.99 5.49 -5.03
C PHE A 78 7.24 6.10 -3.66
N TYR A 79 7.36 7.43 -3.55
CA TYR A 79 7.73 8.07 -2.29
C TYR A 79 6.62 7.97 -1.25
N SER A 80 5.36 8.15 -1.63
CA SER A 80 4.25 8.08 -0.68
C SER A 80 4.07 6.67 -0.15
N HIS A 81 4.12 5.66 -1.03
CA HIS A 81 3.97 4.26 -0.63
C HIS A 81 5.16 3.77 0.19
N LEU A 82 6.39 4.10 -0.22
CA LEU A 82 7.60 3.77 0.55
C LEU A 82 7.56 4.38 1.95
N LEU A 83 7.30 5.69 2.05
CA LEU A 83 7.26 6.39 3.34
C LEU A 83 6.14 5.85 4.24
N SER A 84 4.98 5.59 3.67
CA SER A 84 3.86 4.92 4.32
C SER A 84 4.25 3.56 4.91
N ASN A 85 4.98 2.72 4.17
CA ASN A 85 5.38 1.39 4.64
C ASN A 85 6.54 1.44 5.64
N VAL A 86 7.41 2.45 5.56
CA VAL A 86 8.40 2.73 6.61
C VAL A 86 7.67 3.07 7.92
N PHE A 87 6.70 3.99 7.89
CA PHE A 87 5.91 4.32 9.07
C PHE A 87 5.14 3.13 9.61
N LEU A 88 4.62 2.26 8.75
CA LEU A 88 3.97 1.01 9.17
C LEU A 88 4.91 0.12 10.01
N ILE A 89 6.15 -0.06 9.58
CA ILE A 89 7.15 -0.85 10.33
C ILE A 89 7.54 -0.14 11.62
N MET A 90 7.56 1.20 11.64
CA MET A 90 7.88 1.98 12.83
C MET A 90 6.81 1.92 13.93
N ILE A 91 5.55 1.59 13.61
CA ILE A 91 4.46 1.45 14.60
C ILE A 91 4.90 0.52 15.75
N PRO A 92 5.23 -0.76 15.51
CA PRO A 92 5.66 -1.67 16.57
C PRO A 92 7.05 -1.37 17.13
N LEU A 93 7.92 -0.67 16.39
CA LEU A 93 9.26 -0.32 16.84
C LEU A 93 9.32 0.93 17.72
N SER A 94 8.21 1.67 17.82
CA SER A 94 8.16 2.93 18.58
C SER A 94 8.44 2.77 20.08
N GLY A 95 8.10 1.61 20.66
CA GLY A 95 8.32 1.30 22.08
C GLY A 95 7.32 1.92 23.06
N PHE A 96 6.43 2.83 22.63
CA PHE A 96 5.42 3.46 23.48
C PHE A 96 4.20 3.92 22.68
N LEU A 97 3.03 4.00 23.35
CA LEU A 97 1.73 4.19 22.70
C LEU A 97 1.63 5.43 21.81
N SER A 98 2.06 6.61 22.30
CA SER A 98 1.94 7.85 21.54
C SER A 98 2.84 7.84 20.29
N GLY A 99 4.00 7.18 20.35
CA GLY A 99 4.87 6.96 19.19
C GLY A 99 4.20 6.07 18.14
N ALA A 100 3.62 4.94 18.56
CA ALA A 100 2.89 4.03 17.67
C ALA A 100 1.70 4.72 16.99
N LEU A 101 0.93 5.51 17.73
CA LEU A 101 -0.18 6.30 17.18
C LEU A 101 0.31 7.40 16.23
N ALA A 102 1.40 8.10 16.56
CA ALA A 102 1.99 9.09 15.67
C ALA A 102 2.40 8.47 14.33
N PHE A 103 3.09 7.32 14.35
CA PHE A 103 3.45 6.60 13.12
C PHE A 103 2.22 6.09 12.35
N LEU A 104 1.15 5.67 13.03
CA LEU A 104 -0.12 5.31 12.37
C LEU A 104 -0.73 6.51 11.63
N LEU A 105 -0.78 7.68 12.26
CA LEU A 105 -1.34 8.90 11.65
C LEU A 105 -0.45 9.40 10.50
N LEU A 106 0.87 9.39 10.68
CA LEU A 106 1.85 9.73 9.65
C LEU A 106 1.74 8.79 8.45
N ARG A 107 1.67 7.48 8.69
CA ARG A 107 1.39 6.47 7.66
C ARG A 107 0.15 6.88 6.86
N GLN A 108 -0.93 7.21 7.55
CA GLN A 108 -2.19 7.48 6.89
C GLN A 108 -2.25 8.79 6.13
N SER A 109 -1.39 9.75 6.47
CA SER A 109 -1.25 10.99 5.72
C SER A 109 -0.72 10.78 4.29
N VAL A 110 -0.03 9.67 4.03
CA VAL A 110 0.61 9.38 2.72
C VAL A 110 0.16 8.06 2.08
N SER A 111 -0.59 7.22 2.82
CA SER A 111 -0.82 5.82 2.43
C SER A 111 -1.67 5.62 1.19
N GLN A 112 -2.55 6.57 0.84
CA GLN A 112 -3.48 6.44 -0.29
C GLN A 112 -3.12 7.28 -1.51
N MET A 113 -2.01 8.00 -1.47
CA MET A 113 -1.58 8.81 -2.62
C MET A 113 -1.11 7.94 -3.80
N ASP A 114 -0.81 6.67 -3.54
CA ASP A 114 -0.41 5.68 -4.55
C ASP A 114 -1.58 5.23 -5.43
N VAL A 115 -2.82 5.21 -4.92
CA VAL A 115 -4.00 4.74 -5.67
C VAL A 115 -4.25 5.53 -6.95
N PRO A 116 -4.46 6.87 -6.90
CA PRO A 116 -4.69 7.66 -8.11
C PRO A 116 -3.43 7.75 -8.98
N ALA A 117 -2.24 7.80 -8.38
CA ALA A 117 -0.98 7.80 -9.13
C ALA A 117 -0.78 6.50 -9.93
N ARG A 118 -1.17 5.35 -9.37
CA ARG A 118 -1.14 4.04 -10.06
C ARG A 118 -2.16 4.01 -11.20
N GLN A 119 -3.36 4.55 -10.99
CA GLN A 119 -4.37 4.65 -12.05
C GLN A 119 -3.90 5.53 -13.21
N ALA A 120 -3.27 6.66 -12.90
CA ALA A 120 -2.67 7.54 -13.90
C ALA A 120 -1.51 6.86 -14.65
N LEU A 121 -0.65 6.10 -13.95
CA LEU A 121 0.40 5.31 -14.59
C LEU A 121 -0.16 4.25 -15.56
N MET A 122 -1.26 3.57 -15.20
CA MET A 122 -1.94 2.65 -16.11
C MET A 122 -2.49 3.39 -17.33
N ALA A 123 -2.98 4.62 -17.15
CA ALA A 123 -3.45 5.43 -18.26
C ALA A 123 -2.32 5.86 -19.21
N ASP A 124 -1.13 6.12 -18.68
CA ASP A 124 0.07 6.45 -19.45
C ASP A 124 0.59 5.23 -20.23
N LEU A 125 0.51 4.02 -19.67
CA LEU A 125 1.11 2.82 -20.25
C LEU A 125 0.22 2.07 -21.25
N PHE A 126 -1.10 2.20 -21.15
CA PHE A 126 -2.06 1.47 -21.97
C PHE A 126 -2.97 2.41 -22.76
N SER A 127 -3.17 2.10 -24.05
CA SER A 127 -4.14 2.77 -24.92
C SER A 127 -5.56 2.65 -24.36
N SER A 128 -6.47 3.52 -24.79
CA SER A 128 -7.89 3.49 -24.36
C SER A 128 -8.51 2.11 -24.49
N ASP A 129 -8.22 1.41 -25.59
CA ASP A 129 -8.84 0.12 -25.94
C ASP A 129 -8.30 -1.02 -25.08
N ASP A 130 -7.01 -1.01 -24.73
CA ASP A 130 -6.38 -2.05 -23.92
C ASP A 130 -6.49 -1.76 -22.40
N ARG A 131 -6.74 -0.50 -22.00
CA ARG A 131 -6.69 -0.04 -20.60
C ARG A 131 -7.72 -0.73 -19.70
N VAL A 132 -8.94 -0.91 -20.19
CA VAL A 132 -10.00 -1.57 -19.41
C VAL A 132 -9.60 -3.00 -19.07
N SER A 133 -9.12 -3.76 -20.07
CA SER A 133 -8.64 -5.12 -19.88
C SER A 133 -7.40 -5.16 -18.98
N ALA A 134 -6.46 -4.24 -19.13
CA ALA A 134 -5.26 -4.17 -18.30
C ALA A 134 -5.59 -3.92 -16.83
N VAL A 135 -6.49 -2.98 -16.54
CA VAL A 135 -6.97 -2.70 -15.17
C VAL A 135 -7.74 -3.90 -14.61
N ALA A 136 -8.61 -4.53 -15.39
CA ALA A 136 -9.37 -5.70 -14.95
C ALA A 136 -8.43 -6.87 -14.57
N ILE A 137 -7.49 -7.22 -15.46
CA ILE A 137 -6.56 -8.32 -15.24
C ILE A 137 -5.66 -8.06 -14.03
N THR A 138 -5.09 -6.85 -13.94
CA THR A 138 -4.23 -6.48 -12.81
C THR A 138 -4.99 -6.47 -11.49
N ASN A 139 -6.23 -5.98 -11.44
CA ASN A 139 -7.06 -6.02 -10.23
C ASN A 139 -7.42 -7.45 -9.83
N THR A 140 -7.77 -8.31 -10.79
CA THR A 140 -8.01 -9.74 -10.51
C THR A 140 -6.78 -10.41 -9.90
N ALA A 141 -5.61 -10.17 -10.50
CA ALA A 141 -4.34 -10.70 -9.98
C ALA A 141 -4.08 -10.23 -8.54
N ARG A 142 -4.30 -8.93 -8.27
CA ARG A 142 -4.20 -8.36 -6.91
C ARG A 142 -5.13 -9.04 -5.92
N THR A 143 -6.41 -9.18 -6.26
CA THR A 143 -7.42 -9.77 -5.37
C THR A 143 -7.04 -11.20 -5.00
N ILE A 144 -6.66 -12.03 -5.97
CA ILE A 144 -6.22 -13.41 -5.74
C ILE A 144 -4.98 -13.42 -4.84
N SER A 145 -4.03 -12.52 -5.10
CA SER A 145 -2.76 -12.47 -4.38
C SER A 145 -2.90 -11.99 -2.94
N ALA A 146 -3.94 -11.21 -2.62
CA ALA A 146 -4.22 -10.77 -1.25
C ALA A 146 -4.85 -11.87 -0.37
N LEU A 147 -5.53 -12.87 -0.97
CA LEU A 147 -6.27 -13.90 -0.23
C LEU A 147 -5.46 -14.64 0.85
N PRO A 148 -4.19 -15.04 0.62
CA PRO A 148 -3.44 -15.78 1.62
C PRO A 148 -3.04 -14.94 2.83
N GLY A 149 -2.99 -13.61 2.71
CA GLY A 149 -2.46 -12.73 3.75
C GLY A 149 -3.23 -12.79 5.07
N SER A 150 -4.57 -12.79 5.02
CA SER A 150 -5.41 -12.83 6.23
C SER A 150 -5.31 -14.17 6.98
N PRO A 151 -5.42 -15.35 6.34
CA PRO A 151 -5.18 -16.64 7.01
C PRO A 151 -3.77 -16.77 7.61
N ILE A 152 -2.73 -16.35 6.89
CA ILE A 152 -1.35 -16.38 7.39
C ILE A 152 -1.22 -15.47 8.62
N THR A 153 -1.80 -14.27 8.55
CA THR A 153 -1.84 -13.34 9.69
C THR A 153 -2.55 -13.97 10.89
N GLY A 154 -3.69 -14.62 10.69
CA GLY A 154 -4.41 -15.34 11.74
C GLY A 154 -3.55 -16.43 12.40
N ALA A 155 -2.84 -17.23 11.60
CA ALA A 155 -1.92 -18.25 12.11
C ALA A 155 -0.76 -17.66 12.92
N LEU A 156 -0.17 -16.55 12.45
CA LEU A 156 0.90 -15.84 13.17
C LEU A 156 0.38 -15.27 14.50
N LEU A 157 -0.82 -14.70 14.52
CA LEU A 157 -1.46 -14.21 15.74
C LEU A 157 -1.71 -15.35 16.74
N ALA A 158 -2.21 -16.51 16.28
CA ALA A 158 -2.44 -17.68 17.12
C ALA A 158 -1.13 -18.23 17.72
N ALA A 159 0.00 -18.05 17.03
CA ALA A 159 1.33 -18.37 17.53
C ALA A 159 1.95 -17.30 18.45
N GLY A 160 1.20 -16.23 18.79
CA GLY A 160 1.69 -15.11 19.60
C GLY A 160 2.59 -14.12 18.86
N LEU A 161 2.79 -14.28 17.55
CA LEU A 161 3.67 -13.46 16.72
C LEU A 161 2.96 -12.20 16.20
N VAL A 162 2.47 -11.37 17.12
CA VAL A 162 1.54 -10.27 16.80
C VAL A 162 2.12 -9.15 15.95
N THR A 163 3.42 -8.92 16.05
CA THR A 163 4.13 -7.85 15.31
C THR A 163 4.59 -8.31 13.92
N ILE A 164 4.77 -9.61 13.72
CA ILE A 164 5.35 -10.17 12.49
C ILE A 164 4.54 -9.84 11.23
N PRO A 165 3.20 -9.92 11.20
CA PRO A 165 2.42 -9.54 10.03
C PRO A 165 2.63 -8.08 9.59
N ILE A 166 2.79 -7.17 10.56
CA ILE A 166 3.04 -5.74 10.29
C ILE A 166 4.39 -5.56 9.58
N VAL A 167 5.43 -6.23 10.08
CA VAL A 167 6.79 -6.16 9.52
C VAL A 167 6.85 -6.83 8.14
N ILE A 168 6.29 -8.02 7.99
CA ILE A 168 6.25 -8.74 6.69
C ILE A 168 5.50 -7.91 5.64
N GLY A 169 4.31 -7.42 5.98
CA GLY A 169 3.50 -6.64 5.05
C GLY A 169 4.16 -5.32 4.65
N GLY A 170 4.80 -4.63 5.59
CA GLY A 170 5.59 -3.43 5.30
C GLY A 170 6.80 -3.72 4.41
N ALA A 171 7.59 -4.74 4.77
CA ALA A 171 8.82 -5.09 4.04
C ALA A 171 8.54 -5.56 2.61
N SER A 172 7.54 -6.42 2.41
CA SER A 172 7.17 -6.90 1.07
C SER A 172 6.73 -5.75 0.16
N LYS A 173 6.04 -4.74 0.72
CA LYS A 173 5.62 -3.55 -0.03
C LYS A 173 6.79 -2.63 -0.37
N ILE A 174 7.75 -2.47 0.53
CA ILE A 174 8.99 -1.73 0.24
C ILE A 174 9.76 -2.40 -0.91
N VAL A 175 9.85 -3.73 -0.92
CA VAL A 175 10.46 -4.48 -2.04
C VAL A 175 9.72 -4.21 -3.36
N TYR A 176 8.39 -4.20 -3.32
CA TYR A 176 7.57 -3.80 -4.47
C TYR A 176 7.90 -2.38 -4.94
N ASP A 177 8.02 -1.41 -4.03
CA ASP A 177 8.27 0.01 -4.35
C ASP A 177 9.57 0.18 -5.14
N PHE A 178 10.66 -0.42 -4.67
CA PHE A 178 11.93 -0.39 -5.38
C PHE A 178 11.85 -1.13 -6.73
N SER A 179 11.12 -2.24 -6.77
CA SER A 179 10.97 -3.05 -7.99
C SER A 179 10.23 -2.30 -9.09
N ILE A 180 9.09 -1.67 -8.77
CA ILE A 180 8.29 -0.92 -9.75
C ILE A 180 8.98 0.38 -10.17
N PHE A 181 9.61 1.09 -9.23
CA PHE A 181 10.37 2.29 -9.55
C PHE A 181 11.56 1.97 -10.46
N GLY A 182 12.34 0.94 -10.14
CA GLY A 182 13.44 0.46 -10.98
C GLY A 182 12.99 0.06 -12.38
N ALA A 183 11.86 -0.64 -12.47
CA ALA A 183 11.28 -1.10 -13.73
C ALA A 183 10.80 0.02 -14.65
N TYR A 184 10.19 1.08 -14.12
CA TYR A 184 9.49 2.08 -14.92
C TYR A 184 10.14 3.47 -14.93
N ARG A 185 11.11 3.78 -14.06
CA ARG A 185 11.74 5.12 -13.98
C ARG A 185 12.34 5.61 -15.30
N LYS A 186 12.93 4.72 -16.10
CA LYS A 186 13.56 5.08 -17.39
C LYS A 186 12.51 5.34 -18.47
N ARG A 187 11.35 4.67 -18.38
CA ARG A 187 10.27 4.75 -19.35
C ARG A 187 9.46 6.04 -19.16
N VAL A 188 9.17 6.38 -17.91
CA VAL A 188 8.51 7.65 -17.55
C VAL A 188 9.42 8.86 -17.83
N ARG A 189 10.73 8.77 -17.54
CA ARG A 189 11.69 9.87 -17.86
C ARG A 189 11.87 10.10 -19.37
N ARG A 190 11.58 9.09 -20.20
CA ARG A 190 11.62 9.20 -21.67
C ARG A 190 10.32 9.75 -22.27
N GLY A 191 9.31 10.06 -21.45
CA GLY A 191 8.09 10.75 -21.88
C GLY A 191 7.02 9.88 -22.53
N LEU A 192 7.22 8.55 -22.61
CA LEU A 192 6.69 7.69 -23.67
C LEU A 192 7.33 7.99 -25.02
#